data_AF-A0A9E5NFN9-F1
#
_entry.id   AF-A0A9E5NFN9-F1
#
_cell.length_a   1.000
_cell.length_b   1.000
_cell.length_c   1.000
_cell.angle_alpha   90.00
_cell.angle_beta   90.00
_cell.angle_gamma   90.00
#
_symmetry.space_group_name_H-M   'P 1'
#
loop_
_entity.id
_entity.type
_entity.pdbx_description
1 polymer ?
#
loop_
_entity_poly.entity_id
_entity_poly.type
_entity_poly.pdbx_seq_one_letter_code
_entity_poly.pdbx_strand_id
1 'polypeptide(L)' 'PTKEDFSSWVEGYVRAWNSNQEEDIAQLFSEDALYYTGPFDEPWHGHDSIIQGWLGRKDEPGNFAFQYD' A
#
# COMPACT_ATOMS: atom_id res chain seq x y z
N PRO A 1 5.58 18.76 -1.37
CA PRO A 1 5.32 17.78 -2.45
C PRO A 1 5.01 18.48 -3.77
N THR A 2 5.65 18.00 -4.83
CA THR A 2 5.52 18.40 -6.23
C THR A 2 4.84 17.28 -7.03
N LYS A 3 4.58 17.51 -8.32
CA LYS A 3 4.10 16.43 -9.20
C LYS A 3 5.09 15.29 -9.32
N GLU A 4 6.39 15.59 -9.29
CA GLU A 4 7.46 14.59 -9.34
C GLU A 4 7.47 13.75 -8.06
N ASP A 5 7.33 14.36 -6.88
CA ASP A 5 7.20 13.62 -5.61
C ASP A 5 5.99 12.66 -5.62
N PHE A 6 4.86 13.09 -6.20
CA PHE A 6 3.68 12.25 -6.35
C PHE A 6 3.93 11.07 -7.29
N SER A 7 4.55 11.31 -8.44
CA SER A 7 4.91 10.25 -9.39
C SER A 7 5.81 9.20 -8.75
N SER A 8 6.86 9.62 -8.04
CA SER A 8 7.75 8.69 -7.34
C SER A 8 7.05 7.89 -6.25
N TRP A 9 6.13 8.51 -5.50
CA TRP A 9 5.33 7.79 -4.52
C TRP A 9 4.41 6.73 -5.17
N VAL A 10 3.75 7.08 -6.29
CA VAL A 10 2.91 6.13 -7.03
C VAL A 10 3.73 4.95 -7.57
N GLU A 11 4.93 5.20 -8.11
CA GLU A 11 5.84 4.15 -8.56
C GLU A 11 6.26 3.23 -7.41
N GLY A 12 6.55 3.79 -6.24
CA GLY A 12 6.80 3.03 -5.02
C GLY A 12 5.59 2.16 -4.63
N TYR A 13 4.39 2.73 -4.67
CA TYR A 13 3.16 2.03 -4.31
C TYR A 13 2.93 0.82 -5.22
N VAL A 14 3.10 0.99 -6.54
CA VAL A 14 2.98 -0.10 -7.52
C VAL A 14 4.03 -1.19 -7.27
N ARG A 15 5.27 -0.81 -6.94
CA ARG A 15 6.33 -1.77 -6.59
C ARG A 15 5.94 -2.61 -5.38
N ALA A 16 5.54 -1.96 -4.28
CA ALA A 16 5.13 -2.62 -3.05
C ALA A 16 3.93 -3.55 -3.26
N TRP A 17 2.96 -3.14 -4.09
CA TRP A 17 1.80 -3.96 -4.43
C TRP A 17 2.18 -5.24 -5.19
N ASN A 18 3.11 -5.13 -6.14
CA ASN A 18 3.55 -6.29 -6.93
C ASN A 18 4.50 -7.21 -6.15
N SER A 19 5.40 -6.65 -5.33
CA SER A 19 6.41 -7.42 -4.60
C SER A 19 5.87 -8.00 -3.30
N ASN A 20 4.96 -7.30 -2.63
CA ASN A 20 4.54 -7.56 -1.25
C ASN A 20 5.73 -7.72 -0.28
N GLN A 21 6.84 -7.05 -0.56
CA GLN A 21 8.01 -7.04 0.34
C GLN A 21 7.80 -6.02 1.45
N GLU A 22 8.10 -6.41 2.69
CA GLU A 22 7.91 -5.57 3.89
C GLU A 22 8.68 -4.23 3.77
N GLU A 23 9.89 -4.26 3.22
CA GLU A 23 10.73 -3.08 3.00
C GLU A 23 10.14 -2.10 1.98
N ASP A 24 9.52 -2.61 0.91
CA ASP A 24 8.90 -1.78 -0.13
C ASP A 24 7.64 -1.10 0.43
N ILE A 25 6.87 -1.83 1.25
CA ILE A 25 5.67 -1.30 1.91
C ILE A 25 6.07 -0.22 2.92
N ALA A 26 7.06 -0.49 3.79
CA ALA A 26 7.50 0.45 4.83
C ALA A 26 7.96 1.81 4.26
N GLN A 27 8.64 1.81 3.10
CA GLN A 27 9.13 3.04 2.47
C GLN A 27 8.03 4.01 2.02
N LEU A 28 6.79 3.55 1.86
CA LEU A 28 5.65 4.39 1.44
C LEU A 28 5.10 5.26 2.56
N PHE A 29 5.38 4.87 3.80
CA PHE A 29 4.72 5.41 4.99
C PHE A 29 5.76 6.02 5.93
N SER A 30 5.41 7.11 6.61
CA SER A 30 6.19 7.55 7.77
C SER A 30 6.05 6.54 8.91
N GLU A 31 7.01 6.54 9.84
CA GLU A 31 7.04 5.61 10.99
C GLU A 31 5.72 5.57 11.79
N ASP A 32 5.03 6.71 11.92
CA ASP A 32 3.76 6.88 12.65
C ASP A 32 2.53 7.02 11.71
N ALA A 33 2.61 6.55 10.47
CA ALA A 33 1.52 6.73 9.52
C ALA A 33 0.21 6.02 9.96
N LEU A 34 -0.92 6.61 9.56
CA LEU A 34 -2.24 5.98 9.66
C LEU A 34 -2.70 5.61 8.24
N TYR A 35 -2.90 4.33 7.98
CA TYR A 35 -3.39 3.84 6.70
C TYR A 35 -4.84 3.36 6.81
N TYR A 36 -5.74 4.09 6.14
CA TYR A 36 -7.16 3.79 6.09
C TYR A 36 -7.49 2.98 4.84
N THR A 37 -7.95 1.75 5.04
CA THR A 37 -8.35 0.86 3.94
C THR A 37 -9.79 1.07 3.47
N GLY A 38 -10.57 1.82 4.24
CA GLY A 38 -11.97 2.12 4.00
C GLY A 38 -12.39 3.36 4.79
N PRO A 39 -13.49 4.02 4.40
CA PRO A 39 -13.90 5.30 4.98
C PRO A 39 -14.35 5.21 6.46
N PHE A 40 -14.68 4.02 6.95
CA PHE A 40 -15.17 3.78 8.31
C PHE A 40 -14.36 2.73 9.09
N ASP A 41 -13.29 2.20 8.48
CA ASP A 41 -12.42 1.21 9.14
C ASP A 41 -11.50 1.91 10.14
N GLU A 42 -11.14 1.19 11.21
CA GLU A 42 -10.01 1.61 12.03
C GLU A 42 -8.72 1.55 11.19
N PRO A 43 -7.85 2.58 11.28
CA PRO A 43 -6.63 2.62 10.50
C PRO A 43 -5.60 1.61 11.02
N TRP A 44 -4.69 1.20 10.14
CA TRP A 44 -3.45 0.58 10.57
C TRP A 44 -2.47 1.67 10.98
N HIS A 45 -1.95 1.58 12.21
CA HIS A 45 -1.08 2.58 12.80
C HIS A 45 0.37 2.08 12.87
N GLY A 46 1.26 2.80 12.19
CA GLY A 46 2.69 2.53 12.13
C GLY A 46 3.05 1.37 11.20
N HIS A 47 4.35 1.25 10.89
CA HIS A 47 4.84 0.29 9.90
C HIS A 47 4.41 -1.15 10.17
N ASP A 48 4.54 -1.62 11.42
CA ASP A 48 4.23 -3.02 11.77
C ASP A 48 2.76 -3.38 11.48
N SER A 49 1.82 -2.55 11.92
CA SER A 49 0.39 -2.77 11.66
C SER A 49 0.05 -2.62 10.18
N ILE A 50 0.69 -1.66 9.48
CA ILE A 50 0.45 -1.44 8.05
C ILE A 50 0.92 -2.65 7.23
N ILE A 51 2.12 -3.16 7.51
CA ILE A 51 2.68 -4.32 6.82
C ILE A 51 1.84 -5.56 7.10
N GLN A 52 1.49 -5.83 8.36
CA GLN A 52 0.65 -6.97 8.72
C GLN A 52 -0.73 -6.90 8.05
N GLY A 53 -1.35 -5.73 8.08
CA GLY A 53 -2.65 -5.51 7.44
C GLY A 53 -2.57 -5.68 5.92
N TRP A 54 -1.55 -5.09 5.28
CA TRP A 54 -1.34 -5.17 3.84
C TRP A 54 -1.17 -6.61 3.40
N LEU A 55 -0.26 -7.36 4.04
CA LEU A 55 0.02 -8.75 3.73
C LEU A 55 -1.16 -9.69 4.05
N GLY A 56 -1.99 -9.33 5.04
CA GLY A 56 -3.21 -10.05 5.36
C GLY A 56 -4.34 -9.82 4.35
N ARG A 57 -4.29 -8.73 3.58
CA ARG A 57 -5.29 -8.38 2.57
C ARG A 57 -4.79 -8.49 1.13
N LYS A 58 -3.52 -8.84 0.91
CA LYS A 58 -2.96 -8.99 -0.44
C LYS A 58 -3.81 -9.97 -1.24
N ASP A 59 -4.12 -9.61 -2.49
CA ASP A 59 -4.62 -10.58 -3.45
C ASP A 59 -3.57 -11.67 -3.67
N GLU A 60 -3.99 -12.93 -3.82
CA GLU A 60 -3.08 -13.94 -4.36
C GLU A 60 -2.70 -13.53 -5.79
N PRO A 61 -1.41 -13.54 -6.16
CA PRO A 61 -0.98 -13.10 -7.47
C PRO A 61 -1.65 -13.95 -8.56
N GLY A 62 -2.49 -13.31 -9.39
CA GLY A 62 -3.06 -13.92 -10.61
C GLY A 62 -4.57 -13.80 -10.82
N ASN A 63 -5.35 -13.20 -9.91
CA ASN A 63 -6.82 -13.27 -10.01
C ASN A 63 -7.57 -11.97 -10.38
N PHE A 64 -6.91 -11.01 -11.03
CA PHE A 64 -7.59 -9.77 -11.43
C PHE A 64 -7.53 -9.51 -12.94
N ALA A 65 -8.64 -9.81 -13.62
CA ALA A 65 -8.93 -9.30 -14.96
C ALA A 65 -9.99 -8.20 -14.83
N PHE A 66 -9.59 -6.95 -15.05
CA PHE A 66 -10.52 -5.81 -15.06
C PHE A 66 -11.07 -5.62 -16.49
N GLN A 67 -12.40 -5.65 -16.63
CA GLN A 67 -13.11 -5.21 -17.85
C GLN A 67 -14.16 -4.17 -17.47
N TYR A 68 -14.29 -3.14 -18.30
CA TYR A 68 -15.31 -2.09 -18.22
C TYR A 68 -16.01 -1.99 -19.59
N ASP A 69 -17.32 -1.74 -19.59
CA ASP A 69 -18.15 -1.47 -20.79
C ASP A 69 -18.25 0.03 -21.05
#